data_AF-U1MYE5-F1
#
_entry.id   AF-U1MYE5-F1
#
_cell.length_a   1.000
_cell.length_b   1.000
_cell.length_c   1.000
_cell.angle_alpha   90.00
_cell.angle_beta   90.00
_cell.angle_gamma   90.00
#
_symmetry.space_group_name_H-M   'P 1'
#
loop_
_entity.id
_entity.type
_entity.pdbx_description
1 polymer ?
#
loop_
_entity_poly.entity_id
_entity_poly.type
_entity_poly.pdbx_seq_one_letter_code
_entity_poly.pdbx_strand_id
1 'polypeptide(L)'
;MKRMLVGYVICAGLLLGGCASSEEDVDPSRIEYQTIHTDGEYGPTRTITDAETNAELDRTTEEVEWEDQPVPIEREPDVKATFVFTPNDAPERSLDFGIWYEEQIIGGIDPKDSRGELTADQVTLFKSIFDDQE
;
A
#
# COMPACT_ATOMS: atom_id res chain seq x y z
N MET A 1 1.70 -66.60 -29.12
CA MET A 1 1.15 -65.97 -30.34
C MET A 1 -0.09 -65.17 -29.98
N LYS A 2 -0.11 -63.86 -30.30
CA LYS A 2 -1.27 -62.98 -30.64
C LYS A 2 -2.51 -63.02 -29.71
N ARG A 3 -3.07 -61.92 -29.19
CA ARG A 3 -3.33 -60.55 -29.73
C ARG A 3 -3.51 -59.62 -28.49
N MET A 4 -2.77 -58.52 -28.28
CA MET A 4 -2.90 -57.16 -28.84
C MET A 4 -4.33 -56.62 -29.03
N LEU A 5 -4.71 -55.64 -28.18
CA LEU A 5 -5.26 -54.30 -28.46
C LEU A 5 -6.39 -53.91 -27.49
N VAL A 6 -6.18 -52.79 -26.78
CA VAL A 6 -7.11 -51.75 -26.26
C VAL A 6 -6.29 -51.03 -25.17
N GLY A 7 -6.14 -49.71 -25.09
CA GLY A 7 -6.70 -48.57 -25.80
C GLY A 7 -5.98 -47.32 -25.29
N TYR A 8 -5.92 -46.33 -26.16
CA TYR A 8 -5.19 -45.07 -26.07
C TYR A 8 -5.88 -44.09 -25.10
N VAL A 9 -5.17 -43.55 -24.10
CA VAL A 9 -5.45 -42.20 -23.57
C VAL A 9 -4.14 -41.52 -23.21
N ILE A 10 -3.72 -40.63 -24.11
CA ILE A 10 -2.78 -39.56 -23.84
C ILE A 10 -3.48 -38.55 -22.92
N CYS A 11 -2.93 -38.31 -21.74
CA CYS A 11 -3.16 -37.06 -21.01
C CYS A 11 -1.85 -36.30 -20.95
N ALA A 12 -1.60 -35.56 -22.03
CA ALA A 12 -0.78 -34.37 -21.98
C ALA A 12 -1.54 -33.30 -21.16
N GLY A 13 -1.03 -33.01 -19.98
CA GLY A 13 -1.32 -31.79 -19.22
C GLY A 13 0.03 -31.31 -18.68
N LEU A 14 0.77 -30.44 -19.38
CA LEU A 14 0.60 -28.99 -19.27
C LEU A 14 0.37 -28.57 -17.81
N LEU A 15 1.46 -28.51 -17.06
CA LEU A 15 1.64 -27.56 -15.95
C LEU A 15 2.92 -26.77 -16.22
N LEU A 16 2.95 -26.09 -17.36
CA LEU A 16 3.64 -24.82 -17.48
C LEU A 16 2.75 -23.76 -16.82
N GLY A 17 3.36 -22.87 -16.04
CA GLY A 17 2.68 -21.66 -15.57
C GLY A 17 2.40 -21.61 -14.08
N GLY A 18 3.41 -21.89 -13.24
CA GLY A 18 3.55 -21.07 -12.04
C GLY A 18 4.22 -19.79 -12.48
N CYS A 19 3.44 -18.75 -12.80
CA CYS A 19 3.97 -17.40 -12.92
C CYS A 19 4.54 -17.06 -11.55
N ALA A 20 5.85 -17.22 -11.37
CA ALA A 20 6.59 -16.34 -10.49
C ALA A 20 6.57 -14.97 -11.19
N SER A 21 5.45 -14.27 -11.09
CA SER A 21 5.48 -12.82 -11.14
C SER A 21 6.27 -12.44 -9.89
N SER A 22 7.59 -12.33 -10.05
CA SER A 22 8.39 -11.47 -9.21
C SER A 22 7.62 -10.16 -9.15
N GLU A 23 6.99 -9.90 -8.01
CA GLU A 23 6.50 -8.59 -7.65
C GLU A 23 7.70 -7.67 -7.87
N GLU A 24 7.66 -6.90 -8.96
CA GLU A 24 8.55 -5.76 -9.08
C GLU A 24 8.11 -4.88 -7.91
N ASP A 25 8.95 -4.78 -6.88
CA ASP A 25 8.86 -3.78 -5.83
C ASP A 25 9.02 -2.42 -6.53
N VAL A 26 7.92 -1.94 -7.07
CA VAL A 26 7.82 -0.63 -7.70
C VAL A 26 7.44 0.31 -6.59
N ASP A 27 8.35 1.21 -6.23
CA ASP A 27 8.06 2.32 -5.34
C ASP A 27 6.85 3.13 -5.89
N PRO A 28 6.12 3.85 -5.04
CA PRO A 28 5.06 4.75 -5.48
C PRO A 28 5.59 5.76 -6.49
N SER A 29 4.91 5.84 -7.64
CA SER A 29 5.20 6.85 -8.67
C SER A 29 4.88 8.27 -8.19
N ARG A 30 3.89 8.40 -7.30
CA ARG A 30 3.55 9.63 -6.57
C ARG A 30 2.80 9.30 -5.30
N ILE A 31 2.86 10.21 -4.33
CA ILE A 31 2.03 10.17 -3.13
C ILE A 31 1.20 11.44 -3.10
N GLU A 32 -0.12 11.27 -3.08
CA GLU A 32 -1.06 12.36 -2.93
C GLU A 32 -1.50 12.42 -1.47
N TYR A 33 -1.58 13.61 -0.87
CA TYR A 33 -1.98 13.71 0.53
C TYR A 33 -2.72 14.99 0.87
N GLN A 34 -3.50 14.93 1.94
CA GLN A 34 -4.18 16.07 2.57
C GLN A 34 -3.94 16.01 4.07
N THR A 35 -3.67 17.17 4.68
CA THR A 35 -3.54 17.31 6.13
C THR A 35 -4.77 18.02 6.70
N ILE A 36 -5.19 17.63 7.90
CA ILE A 36 -6.31 18.28 8.58
C ILE A 36 -5.85 19.63 9.18
N HIS A 37 -6.65 20.67 8.98
CA HIS A 37 -6.41 21.98 9.56
C HIS A 37 -7.03 22.10 10.96
N THR A 38 -6.66 23.17 11.68
CA THR A 38 -7.17 23.42 13.04
C THR A 38 -8.69 23.65 13.13
N ASP A 39 -9.34 23.95 12.01
CA ASP A 39 -10.81 24.08 11.91
C ASP A 39 -11.52 22.74 11.67
N GLY A 40 -10.76 21.64 11.52
CA GLY A 40 -11.26 20.29 11.28
C GLY A 40 -11.51 19.97 9.80
N GLU A 41 -11.23 20.88 8.88
CA GLU A 41 -11.35 20.63 7.44
C GLU A 41 -9.99 20.22 6.86
N TYR A 42 -10.02 19.43 5.77
CA TYR A 42 -8.78 19.10 5.06
C TYR A 42 -8.34 20.24 4.16
N GLY A 43 -7.03 20.46 4.13
CA GLY A 43 -6.39 21.34 3.17
C GLY A 43 -6.44 20.83 1.73
N PRO A 44 -5.87 21.59 0.78
CA PRO A 44 -5.78 21.14 -0.60
C PRO A 44 -4.93 19.88 -0.72
N THR A 45 -5.27 19.01 -1.67
CA THR A 45 -4.41 17.87 -2.04
C THR A 45 -3.05 18.36 -2.52
N ARG A 46 -2.00 17.85 -1.89
CA ARG A 46 -0.60 18.03 -2.26
C ARG A 46 -0.09 16.74 -2.90
N THR A 47 0.97 16.84 -3.70
CA THR A 47 1.56 15.70 -4.40
C THR A 47 3.07 15.68 -4.22
N ILE A 48 3.59 14.53 -3.79
CA ILE A 48 5.01 14.22 -3.73
C ILE A 48 5.35 13.36 -4.95
N THR A 49 6.29 13.82 -5.76
CA THR A 49 6.83 13.08 -6.91
C THR A 49 8.34 12.87 -6.80
N ASP A 50 8.92 13.23 -5.65
CA ASP A 50 10.32 12.99 -5.36
C ASP A 50 10.53 11.50 -5.08
N ALA A 51 11.40 10.86 -5.86
CA ALA A 51 11.56 9.41 -5.82
C ALA A 51 12.19 8.93 -4.50
N GLU A 52 13.12 9.69 -3.93
CA GLU A 52 13.75 9.34 -2.65
C GLU A 52 12.73 9.39 -1.51
N THR A 53 11.93 10.46 -1.47
CA THR A 53 10.85 10.62 -0.49
C THR A 53 9.78 9.53 -0.64
N ASN A 54 9.37 9.21 -1.86
CA ASN A 54 8.37 8.16 -2.10
C ASN A 54 8.87 6.78 -1.64
N ALA A 55 10.12 6.43 -1.96
CA ALA A 55 10.72 5.17 -1.54
C ALA A 55 10.94 5.10 -0.01
N GLU A 56 11.27 6.22 0.63
CA GLU A 56 11.38 6.30 2.09
C GLU A 56 10.03 6.08 2.77
N LEU A 57 8.97 6.73 2.27
CA LEU A 57 7.61 6.53 2.77
C LEU A 57 7.13 5.09 2.56
N ASP A 58 7.38 4.50 1.38
CA ASP A 58 6.99 3.12 1.07
C ASP A 58 7.65 2.12 2.01
N ARG A 59 8.98 2.18 2.14
CA ARG A 59 9.73 1.34 3.10
C ARG A 59 9.23 1.54 4.53
N THR A 60 8.95 2.78 4.92
CA THR A 60 8.43 3.08 6.26
C THR A 60 7.09 2.38 6.50
N THR A 61 6.22 2.34 5.49
CA THR A 61 4.94 1.62 5.56
C THR A 61 5.09 0.09 5.50
N GLU A 62 6.10 -0.44 4.82
CA GLU A 62 6.43 -1.87 4.82
C GLU A 62 6.95 -2.36 6.17
N GLU A 63 7.68 -1.50 6.90
CA GLU A 63 8.22 -1.80 8.24
C GLU A 63 7.15 -1.73 9.35
N VAL A 64 5.94 -1.29 9.04
CA VAL A 64 4.82 -1.27 10.00
C VAL A 64 4.35 -2.70 10.27
N GLU A 65 4.17 -3.03 11.54
CA GLU A 65 3.55 -4.30 11.95
C GLU A 65 2.02 -4.21 11.73
N TRP A 66 1.57 -4.67 10.56
CA TRP A 66 0.16 -4.64 10.17
C TRP A 66 -0.67 -5.73 10.87
N GLU A 67 -1.82 -5.32 11.39
CA GLU A 67 -2.88 -6.17 11.92
C GLU A 67 -4.11 -6.11 11.00
N ASP A 68 -4.71 -7.27 10.74
CA ASP A 68 -5.94 -7.45 9.97
C ASP A 68 -7.17 -7.09 10.84
N GLN A 69 -7.17 -5.85 11.33
CA GLN A 69 -8.19 -5.28 12.20
C GLN A 69 -8.51 -3.84 11.78
N PRO A 70 -9.77 -3.42 11.91
CA PRO A 70 -10.15 -2.05 11.61
C PRO A 70 -9.48 -1.06 12.56
N VAL A 71 -9.23 0.14 12.04
CA VAL A 71 -8.77 1.28 12.84
C VAL A 71 -9.82 1.60 13.91
N PRO A 72 -9.49 1.52 15.22
CA PRO A 72 -10.45 1.69 16.32
C PRO A 72 -10.66 3.17 16.67
N ILE A 73 -10.48 4.08 15.72
CA ILE A 73 -10.46 5.53 15.92
C ILE A 73 -11.66 6.15 15.19
N GLU A 74 -12.46 6.93 15.93
CA GLU A 74 -13.68 7.55 15.42
C GLU A 74 -13.42 8.92 14.77
N ARG A 75 -12.33 9.60 15.14
CA ARG A 75 -11.94 10.89 14.54
C ARG A 75 -11.29 10.71 13.17
N GLU A 76 -11.32 11.79 12.37
CA GLU A 76 -10.60 11.83 11.10
C GLU A 76 -9.07 11.78 11.31
N PRO A 77 -8.32 11.16 10.36
CA PRO A 77 -6.87 11.08 10.45
C PRO A 77 -6.22 12.45 10.31
N ASP A 78 -5.06 12.62 10.92
CA ASP A 78 -4.26 13.85 10.77
C ASP A 78 -3.80 14.03 9.32
N VAL A 79 -3.51 12.91 8.64
CA VAL A 79 -3.16 12.85 7.21
C VAL A 79 -3.99 11.79 6.49
N LYS A 80 -4.56 12.15 5.34
CA LYS A 80 -5.06 11.20 4.33
C LYS A 80 -4.01 11.12 3.22
N ALA A 81 -3.44 9.95 2.97
CA ALA A 81 -2.41 9.73 1.97
C ALA A 81 -2.82 8.63 0.99
N THR A 82 -2.52 8.81 -0.28
CA THR A 82 -2.77 7.86 -1.36
C THR A 82 -1.45 7.58 -2.07
N PHE A 83 -0.97 6.35 -1.95
CA PHE A 83 0.25 5.88 -2.59
C PHE A 83 -0.13 5.33 -3.97
N VAL A 84 0.35 5.98 -5.03
CA VAL A 84 -0.03 5.63 -6.41
C VAL A 84 1.12 4.95 -7.13
N PHE A 85 0.88 3.74 -7.61
CA PHE A 85 1.84 2.93 -8.34
C PHE A 85 1.45 2.83 -9.81
N THR A 86 2.39 3.17 -10.70
CA THR A 86 2.20 3.15 -12.16
C THR A 86 3.15 2.14 -12.79
N PRO A 87 2.81 0.83 -12.79
CA PRO A 87 3.61 -0.19 -13.45
C PRO A 87 3.59 -0.02 -14.98
N ASN A 88 4.68 -0.39 -15.67
CA ASN A 88 4.84 -0.16 -17.12
C ASN A 88 3.80 -0.90 -17.98
N ASP A 89 3.42 -2.12 -17.58
CA ASP A 89 2.59 -3.04 -18.37
C ASP A 89 1.28 -3.43 -17.67
N ALA A 90 0.86 -2.67 -16.67
CA ALA A 90 -0.38 -2.92 -15.91
C ALA A 90 -1.11 -1.61 -15.56
N PRO A 91 -2.40 -1.67 -15.19
CA PRO A 91 -3.14 -0.49 -14.73
C PRO A 91 -2.52 0.15 -13.49
N GLU A 92 -2.72 1.46 -13.36
CA GLU A 92 -2.42 2.19 -12.13
C GLU A 92 -3.18 1.56 -10.95
N ARG A 93 -2.49 1.42 -9.81
CA ARG A 93 -3.07 0.96 -8.54
C ARG A 93 -2.78 2.01 -7.45
N SER A 94 -3.66 2.09 -6.46
CA SER A 94 -3.50 2.99 -5.33
C SER A 94 -3.77 2.29 -4.01
N LEU A 95 -3.11 2.76 -2.96
CA LEU A 95 -3.36 2.37 -1.58
C LEU A 95 -3.65 3.61 -0.76
N ASP A 96 -4.80 3.62 -0.08
CA ASP A 96 -5.27 4.76 0.67
C ASP A 96 -5.10 4.53 2.18
N PHE A 97 -4.35 5.43 2.81
CA PHE A 97 -4.00 5.40 4.22
C PHE A 97 -4.49 6.63 4.97
N GLY A 98 -4.86 6.40 6.23
CA GLY A 98 -5.03 7.42 7.25
C GLY A 98 -3.90 7.29 8.26
N ILE A 99 -3.37 8.43 8.72
CA ILE A 99 -2.36 8.49 9.78
C ILE A 99 -2.93 9.29 10.95
N TRP A 100 -2.88 8.71 12.15
CA TRP A 100 -3.32 9.30 13.41
C TRP A 100 -2.12 9.41 14.35
N TYR A 101 -1.53 10.60 14.44
CA TYR A 101 -0.28 10.85 15.15
C TYR A 101 -0.40 10.75 16.68
N GLU A 102 -1.53 11.18 17.26
CA GLU A 102 -1.73 11.09 18.71
C GLU A 102 -1.82 9.63 19.18
N GLU A 103 -2.52 8.81 18.40
CA GLU A 103 -2.72 7.38 18.65
C GLU A 103 -1.58 6.51 18.11
N GLN A 104 -0.67 7.11 17.33
CA GLN A 104 0.44 6.42 16.66
C GLN A 104 -0.06 5.24 15.82
N ILE A 105 -1.09 5.48 15.00
CA ILE A 105 -1.69 4.46 14.15
C ILE A 105 -1.65 4.90 12.70
N ILE A 106 -1.37 3.96 11.81
CA ILE A 106 -1.65 4.07 10.37
C ILE A 106 -2.68 2.99 10.00
N GLY A 107 -3.53 3.25 9.02
CA GLY A 107 -4.53 2.27 8.61
C GLY A 107 -5.17 2.56 7.27
N GLY A 108 -5.78 1.54 6.68
CA GLY A 108 -6.58 1.72 5.47
C GLY A 108 -7.77 2.64 5.74
N ILE A 109 -8.14 3.50 4.77
CA ILE A 109 -9.35 4.33 4.87
C ILE A 109 -10.53 3.80 4.07
N ASP A 110 -10.27 3.03 3.00
CA ASP A 110 -11.29 2.30 2.24
C ASP A 110 -10.66 1.10 1.48
N PRO A 111 -10.79 -0.14 1.97
CA PRO A 111 -11.46 -0.54 3.21
C PRO A 111 -10.66 -0.17 4.48
N LYS A 112 -11.36 0.05 5.59
CA LYS A 112 -10.76 0.19 6.94
C LYS A 112 -10.55 -1.18 7.58
N ASP A 113 -9.90 -2.10 6.90
CA ASP A 113 -9.76 -3.49 7.37
C ASP A 113 -8.40 -3.78 8.01
N SER A 114 -7.39 -2.98 7.71
CA SER A 114 -6.04 -3.10 8.25
C SER A 114 -5.59 -1.85 9.02
N ARG A 115 -4.83 -2.06 10.09
CA ARG A 115 -4.15 -1.01 10.84
C ARG A 115 -2.75 -1.47 11.22
N GLY A 116 -1.88 -0.53 11.57
CA GLY A 116 -0.60 -0.82 12.16
C GLY A 116 -0.22 0.24 13.19
N GLU A 117 0.58 -0.17 14.17
CA GLU A 117 1.16 0.74 15.16
C GLU A 117 2.41 1.39 14.60
N LEU A 118 2.53 2.70 14.79
CA LEU A 118 3.69 3.49 14.42
C LEU A 118 4.64 3.63 15.60
N THR A 119 5.93 3.47 15.34
CA THR A 119 6.97 3.85 16.28
C THR A 119 7.10 5.38 16.34
N ALA A 120 7.74 5.90 17.40
CA ALA A 120 8.01 7.33 17.53
C ALA A 120 8.87 7.88 16.37
N ASP A 121 9.78 7.07 15.82
CA ASP A 121 10.62 7.45 14.69
C ASP A 121 9.80 7.56 13.40
N GLN A 122 8.91 6.59 13.15
CA GLN A 122 7.98 6.64 12.00
C GLN A 122 7.03 7.84 12.09
N VAL A 123 6.49 8.14 13.28
CA VAL A 123 5.67 9.34 13.49
C VAL A 123 6.47 10.62 13.19
N THR A 124 7.71 10.68 13.66
CA THR A 124 8.59 11.84 13.41
C THR A 124 8.87 12.02 11.92
N LEU A 125 9.16 10.93 11.22
CA LEU A 125 9.40 10.93 9.78
C LEU A 125 8.16 11.41 9.01
N PHE A 126 6.99 10.80 9.26
CA PHE A 126 5.75 11.19 8.58
C PHE A 126 5.41 12.67 8.81
N LYS A 127 5.61 13.20 10.03
CA LYS A 127 5.42 14.62 10.30
C LYS A 127 6.39 15.48 9.50
N SER A 128 7.68 15.12 9.47
CA SER A 128 8.67 15.89 8.71
C SER A 128 8.39 15.93 7.20
N ILE A 129 7.69 14.92 6.66
CA ILE A 129 7.36 14.89 5.22
C ILE A 129 6.02 15.58 4.94
N PHE A 130 4.99 15.32 5.75
CA PHE A 130 3.63 15.80 5.46
C PHE A 130 3.32 17.19 6.05
N ASP A 131 3.91 17.55 7.19
CA ASP A 131 3.65 18.83 7.87
C ASP A 131 4.53 19.98 7.32
N ASP A 132 5.69 19.70 6.72
CA ASP A 132 6.69 20.71 6.31
C ASP A 132 6.33 21.57 5.07
N GLN A 133 5.11 21.46 4.53
CA GLN A 133 4.74 22.12 3.26
C GLN A 133 3.77 23.32 3.41
N GLU A 134 3.69 23.95 4.60
CA GLU A 134 3.00 25.25 4.80
C GLU A 134 3.83 26.47 4.36
#